data_AF-A0A3N1IC87-F1
#
_entry.id   AF-A0A3N1IC87-F1
#
_cell.length_a   1.000
_cell.length_b   1.000
_cell.length_c   1.000
_cell.angle_alpha   90.00
_cell.angle_beta   90.00
_cell.angle_gamma   90.00
#
_symmetry.space_group_name_H-M   'P 1'
#
loop_
_entity.id
_entity.type
_entity.pdbx_description
1 polymer ?
#
loop_
_entity_poly.entity_id
_entity_poly.type
_entity_poly.pdbx_seq_one_letter_code
_entity_poly.pdbx_strand_id
1 'polypeptide(L)'
;MGGPSAGHGPQNLVSTPAEKRAAAKAVEDCIEPDTGRAGRWADDETGAAVKAFGARDGDGWLTAGALRAAHETWSGQVRNLLDRLGAEKDALRATNTVLTSADIGTGGALRQLSALDRY
;
A
#
# COMPACT_ATOMS: atom_id res chain seq x y z
N MET A 1 42.06 -31.50 -7.51
CA MET A 1 42.12 -30.04 -7.24
C MET A 1 40.69 -29.54 -7.21
N GLY A 2 40.13 -29.34 -6.02
CA GLY A 2 38.76 -28.83 -5.85
C GLY A 2 38.77 -27.36 -5.43
N GLY A 3 37.76 -26.61 -5.87
CA GLY A 3 37.39 -25.30 -5.33
C GLY A 3 36.53 -24.49 -6.31
N PRO A 4 35.70 -23.55 -5.82
CA PRO A 4 35.05 -23.45 -4.52
C PRO A 4 33.54 -23.71 -4.62
N SER A 5 32.99 -24.47 -3.67
CA SER A 5 31.54 -24.53 -3.45
C SER A 5 31.04 -23.16 -3.03
N ALA A 6 30.18 -22.55 -3.86
CA ALA A 6 29.38 -21.40 -3.47
C ALA A 6 28.48 -21.80 -2.29
N GLY A 7 28.83 -21.31 -1.11
CA GLY A 7 28.10 -21.53 0.12
C GLY A 7 26.68 -20.97 0.01
N HIS A 8 25.68 -21.85 0.01
CA HIS A 8 24.29 -21.48 0.22
C HIS A 8 24.10 -21.29 1.72
N GLY A 9 24.41 -20.11 2.23
CA GLY A 9 24.00 -19.69 3.57
C GLY A 9 22.48 -19.53 3.62
N PRO A 10 21.85 -19.65 4.81
CA PRO A 10 20.41 -19.45 4.95
C PRO A 10 20.02 -18.05 4.47
N GLN A 11 19.28 -18.01 3.35
CA GLN A 11 18.71 -16.78 2.81
C GLN A 11 17.52 -16.39 3.67
N ASN A 12 17.73 -15.44 4.56
CA ASN A 12 16.71 -14.95 5.47
C ASN A 12 15.75 -14.02 4.71
N LEU A 13 14.48 -13.99 5.09
CA LEU A 13 13.53 -13.03 4.52
C LEU A 13 13.95 -11.60 4.90
N VAL A 14 13.81 -10.65 3.98
CA VAL A 14 14.13 -9.22 4.21
C VAL A 14 13.19 -8.58 5.24
N SER A 15 12.03 -9.17 5.51
CA SER A 15 11.10 -8.70 6.53
C SER A 15 10.31 -9.86 7.13
N THR A 16 9.96 -9.69 8.40
CA THR A 16 9.21 -10.65 9.20
C THR A 16 7.69 -10.56 8.94
N PRO A 17 6.92 -11.62 9.27
CA PRO A 17 5.46 -11.58 9.32
C PRO A 17 4.90 -10.42 10.16
N ALA A 18 5.50 -10.14 11.31
CA ALA A 18 5.08 -9.07 12.21
C ALA A 18 5.26 -7.67 11.58
N GLU A 19 6.40 -7.43 10.93
CA GLU A 19 6.66 -6.17 10.22
C GLU A 19 5.68 -5.97 9.05
N LYS A 20 5.37 -7.02 8.28
CA LYS A 20 4.39 -6.94 7.19
C LYS A 20 2.98 -6.59 7.70
N ARG A 21 2.57 -7.17 8.84
CA ARG A 21 1.29 -6.83 9.50
C ARG A 21 1.28 -5.39 10.01
N ALA A 22 2.37 -4.94 10.62
CA ALA A 22 2.51 -3.58 11.11
C ALA A 22 2.44 -2.57 9.94
N ALA A 23 3.11 -2.86 8.82
CA ALA A 23 3.04 -2.04 7.62
C ALA A 23 1.62 -1.97 7.04
N ALA A 24 0.93 -3.12 6.89
CA ALA A 24 -0.45 -3.15 6.41
C ALA A 24 -1.40 -2.36 7.33
N LYS A 25 -1.19 -2.44 8.65
CA LYS A 25 -1.96 -1.67 9.64
C LYS A 25 -1.70 -0.18 9.54
N ALA A 26 -0.45 0.24 9.35
CA ALA A 26 -0.12 1.65 9.16
C ALA A 26 -0.77 2.22 7.88
N VAL A 27 -0.81 1.43 6.81
CA VAL A 27 -1.51 1.82 5.57
C VAL A 27 -3.01 2.02 5.83
N GLU A 28 -3.65 1.06 6.50
CA GLU A 28 -5.09 1.08 6.80
C GLU A 28 -5.52 2.17 7.79
N ASP A 29 -4.78 2.34 8.89
CA ASP A 29 -5.21 3.17 10.00
C ASP A 29 -4.82 4.64 9.84
N CYS A 30 -3.76 4.92 9.08
CA CYS A 30 -3.19 6.26 8.99
C CYS A 30 -3.10 6.74 7.54
N ILE A 31 -2.37 6.01 6.69
CA ILE A 31 -1.97 6.54 5.37
C ILE A 31 -3.17 6.66 4.43
N GLU A 32 -4.01 5.62 4.29
CA GLU A 32 -5.24 5.66 3.47
C GLU A 32 -6.20 6.75 3.98
N PRO A 33 -6.58 6.79 5.28
CA PRO A 33 -7.48 7.81 5.80
C PRO A 33 -6.98 9.23 5.61
N ASP A 34 -5.71 9.50 5.91
CA ASP A 34 -5.15 10.85 5.85
C ASP A 34 -4.96 11.33 4.42
N THR A 35 -4.56 10.43 3.51
CA THR A 35 -4.51 10.71 2.07
C THR A 35 -5.90 11.06 1.55
N GLY A 36 -6.92 10.29 1.93
CA GLY A 36 -8.30 10.56 1.55
C GLY A 36 -8.83 11.87 2.14
N ARG A 37 -8.44 12.21 3.38
CA ARG A 37 -8.82 13.46 4.04
C ARG A 37 -8.21 14.68 3.36
N ALA A 38 -6.92 14.62 3.04
CA ALA A 38 -6.21 15.67 2.32
C ALA A 38 -6.78 15.85 0.90
N GLY A 39 -7.11 14.75 0.22
CA GLY A 39 -7.79 14.76 -1.07
C GLY A 39 -9.13 15.49 -1.01
N ARG A 40 -10.02 15.11 -0.08
CA ARG A 40 -11.33 15.76 0.09
C ARG A 40 -11.21 17.25 0.43
N TRP A 41 -10.25 17.61 1.29
CA TRP A 41 -10.01 19.01 1.59
C TRP A 41 -9.61 19.80 0.34
N ALA A 42 -8.72 19.24 -0.49
CA ALA A 42 -8.37 19.85 -1.78
C ALA A 42 -9.57 19.93 -2.74
N ASP A 43 -10.45 18.93 -2.75
CA ASP A 43 -11.69 18.92 -3.52
C ASP A 43 -12.62 20.08 -3.12
N ASP A 44 -12.83 20.26 -1.81
CA ASP A 44 -13.71 21.29 -1.29
C ASP A 44 -13.15 22.70 -1.56
N GLU A 45 -11.89 22.96 -1.21
CA GLU A 45 -11.26 24.27 -1.36
C GLU A 45 -11.09 24.67 -2.83
N THR A 46 -10.63 23.73 -3.68
CA THR A 46 -10.44 24.03 -5.10
C THR A 46 -11.79 24.17 -5.81
N GLY A 47 -12.79 23.36 -5.43
CA GLY A 47 -14.16 23.52 -5.90
C GLY A 47 -14.76 24.88 -5.55
N ALA A 48 -14.51 25.37 -4.33
CA ALA A 48 -14.92 26.72 -3.91
C ALA A 48 -14.20 27.81 -4.73
N ALA A 49 -12.89 27.68 -4.94
CA ALA A 49 -12.11 28.61 -5.74
C ALA A 49 -12.56 28.66 -7.21
N VAL A 50 -12.81 27.50 -7.84
CA VAL A 50 -13.35 27.43 -9.21
C VAL A 50 -14.70 28.15 -9.31
N LYS A 51 -15.59 27.97 -8.33
CA LYS A 51 -16.88 28.68 -8.28
C LYS A 51 -16.70 30.19 -8.11
N ALA A 52 -15.76 30.61 -7.25
CA ALA A 52 -15.49 32.03 -7.00
C ALA A 52 -14.90 32.74 -8.23
N PHE A 53 -14.04 32.05 -8.99
CA PHE A 53 -13.48 32.55 -10.25
C PHE A 53 -14.41 32.38 -11.45
N GLY A 54 -15.50 31.64 -11.31
CA GLY A 54 -16.50 31.46 -12.35
C GLY A 54 -17.27 32.73 -12.67
N ALA A 55 -18.10 32.64 -13.71
CA ALA A 55 -19.04 33.68 -14.08
C ALA A 55 -20.05 33.95 -12.96
N ARG A 56 -19.88 35.04 -12.20
CA ARG A 56 -20.95 35.58 -11.35
C ARG A 56 -21.91 36.45 -12.16
N ASP A 57 -21.37 37.34 -13.01
CA ASP A 57 -22.15 38.35 -13.75
C ASP A 57 -21.69 38.56 -15.23
N GLY A 58 -20.96 37.61 -15.82
CA GLY A 58 -20.33 37.74 -17.16
C GLY A 58 -19.58 36.46 -17.60
N ASP A 59 -18.47 36.56 -18.35
CA ASP A 59 -17.74 35.38 -18.88
C ASP A 59 -16.87 34.63 -17.84
N GLY A 60 -16.73 35.16 -16.61
CA GLY A 60 -15.86 34.60 -15.57
C GLY A 60 -14.37 34.82 -15.82
N TRP A 61 -13.51 34.31 -14.93
CA TRP A 61 -12.06 34.40 -15.08
C TRP A 61 -11.54 33.23 -15.91
N LEU A 62 -10.64 33.50 -16.87
CA LEU A 62 -9.95 32.47 -17.66
C LEU A 62 -9.27 31.40 -16.79
N THR A 63 -8.81 31.78 -15.59
CA THR A 63 -8.17 30.89 -14.62
C THR A 63 -9.09 29.82 -14.05
N ALA A 64 -10.42 30.04 -14.04
CA ALA A 64 -11.37 29.07 -13.50
C ALA A 64 -11.33 27.73 -14.27
N GLY A 65 -11.24 27.78 -15.59
CA GLY A 65 -11.14 26.60 -16.44
C GLY A 65 -9.81 25.85 -16.24
N ALA A 66 -8.70 26.57 -16.21
CA ALA A 66 -7.38 25.99 -15.97
C ALA A 66 -7.29 25.35 -14.56
N LEU A 67 -7.82 26.03 -13.54
CA LEU A 67 -7.87 25.52 -12.17
C LEU A 67 -8.71 24.25 -12.08
N ARG A 68 -9.88 24.22 -12.74
CA ARG A 68 -10.73 23.02 -12.80
C ARG A 68 -10.00 21.83 -13.44
N ALA A 69 -9.33 22.04 -14.56
CA ALA A 69 -8.62 20.95 -15.25
C ALA A 69 -7.44 20.41 -14.40
N ALA A 70 -6.68 21.31 -13.77
CA ALA A 70 -5.62 20.92 -12.84
C ALA A 70 -6.19 20.12 -11.66
N HIS A 71 -7.34 20.55 -11.14
CA HIS A 71 -8.02 19.89 -10.04
C HIS A 71 -8.53 18.49 -10.40
N GLU A 72 -9.17 18.33 -11.56
CA GLU A 72 -9.62 17.02 -12.05
C GLU A 72 -8.45 16.03 -12.20
N THR A 73 -7.29 16.52 -12.65
CA THR A 73 -6.06 15.72 -12.73
C THR A 73 -5.56 15.30 -11.34
N TRP A 74 -5.53 16.24 -10.39
CA TRP A 74 -5.14 15.97 -9.00
C TRP A 74 -6.06 14.94 -8.34
N SER A 75 -7.39 15.10 -8.43
CA SER A 75 -8.33 14.13 -7.85
C SER A 75 -8.18 12.74 -8.47
N GLY A 76 -7.85 12.67 -9.77
CA GLY A 76 -7.48 11.41 -10.43
C GLY A 76 -6.21 10.78 -9.85
N GLN A 77 -5.17 11.57 -9.56
CA GLN A 77 -3.94 11.10 -8.93
C GLN A 77 -4.18 10.61 -7.49
N VAL A 78 -4.98 11.33 -6.70
CA VAL A 78 -5.35 10.92 -5.33
C VAL A 78 -6.10 9.60 -5.35
N ARG A 79 -7.06 9.43 -6.27
CA ARG A 79 -7.78 8.15 -6.42
C ARG A 79 -6.82 7.00 -6.75
N ASN A 80 -5.96 7.17 -7.76
CA ASN A 80 -5.00 6.14 -8.14
C ASN A 80 -4.05 5.78 -6.99
N LEU A 81 -3.66 6.77 -6.17
CA LEU A 81 -2.85 6.54 -4.99
C LEU A 81 -3.59 5.69 -3.95
N LEU A 82 -4.85 6.04 -3.65
CA LEU A 82 -5.69 5.27 -2.71
C LEU A 82 -5.91 3.83 -3.18
N ASP A 83 -6.18 3.63 -4.48
CA ASP A 83 -6.33 2.29 -5.06
C ASP A 83 -5.05 1.47 -4.90
N ARG A 84 -3.90 2.09 -5.15
CA ARG A 84 -2.59 1.44 -5.00
C ARG A 84 -2.28 1.11 -3.54
N LEU A 85 -2.59 2.00 -2.60
CA LEU A 85 -2.43 1.73 -1.16
C LEU A 85 -3.29 0.54 -0.72
N GLY A 86 -4.53 0.46 -1.20
CA GLY A 86 -5.41 -0.68 -0.95
C GLY A 86 -4.82 -2.00 -1.47
N ALA A 87 -4.32 -2.00 -2.70
CA ALA A 87 -3.66 -3.16 -3.30
C ALA A 87 -2.39 -3.57 -2.55
N GLU A 88 -1.55 -2.61 -2.13
CA GLU A 88 -0.32 -2.87 -1.37
C GLU A 88 -0.64 -3.45 0.02
N LYS A 89 -1.66 -2.93 0.72
CA LYS A 89 -2.16 -3.48 1.98
C LYS A 89 -2.61 -4.93 1.84
N ASP A 90 -3.39 -5.24 0.81
CA ASP A 90 -3.88 -6.58 0.55
C ASP A 90 -2.73 -7.54 0.21
N ALA A 91 -1.76 -7.09 -0.58
CA ALA A 91 -0.56 -7.87 -0.91
C ALA A 91 0.29 -8.17 0.33
N LEU A 92 0.46 -7.20 1.25
CA LEU A 92 1.17 -7.40 2.52
C LEU A 92 0.48 -8.46 3.39
N ARG A 93 -0.85 -8.39 3.50
CA ARG A 93 -1.66 -9.37 4.25
C ARG A 93 -1.59 -10.76 3.62
N ALA A 94 -1.75 -10.86 2.30
CA ALA A 94 -1.66 -12.12 1.57
C ALA A 94 -0.28 -12.78 1.73
N THR A 95 0.80 -12.00 1.57
CA THR A 95 2.18 -12.48 1.76
C THR A 95 2.39 -13.03 3.16
N ASN A 96 1.88 -12.33 4.19
CA ASN A 96 1.95 -12.82 5.56
C ASN A 96 1.27 -14.18 5.73
N THR A 97 0.08 -14.37 5.14
CA THR A 97 -0.66 -15.64 5.20
C THR A 97 0.07 -16.78 4.51
N VAL A 98 0.64 -16.52 3.31
CA VAL A 98 1.40 -17.54 2.56
C VAL A 98 2.61 -18.00 3.34
N LEU A 99 3.42 -17.07 3.84
CA LEU A 99 4.64 -17.40 4.59
C LEU A 99 4.33 -18.14 5.90
N THR A 100 3.32 -17.68 6.65
CA THR A 100 2.91 -18.35 7.89
C THR A 100 2.43 -19.79 7.62
N SER A 101 1.66 -19.99 6.54
CA SER A 101 1.19 -21.32 6.15
C SER A 101 2.34 -22.24 5.74
N ALA A 102 3.33 -21.70 5.01
CA ALA A 102 4.54 -22.44 4.64
C ALA A 102 5.33 -22.87 5.88
N ASP A 103 5.55 -21.96 6.84
CA ASP A 103 6.26 -22.25 8.09
C ASP A 103 5.58 -23.38 8.89
N ILE A 104 4.24 -23.34 8.99
CA ILE A 104 3.45 -24.39 9.66
C ILE A 104 3.61 -25.74 8.94
N GLY A 105 3.50 -25.75 7.61
CA GLY A 105 3.63 -26.96 6.79
C GLY A 105 5.02 -27.60 6.93
N THR A 106 6.07 -26.80 6.82
CA THR A 106 7.45 -27.25 7.02
C THR A 106 7.67 -27.77 8.44
N GLY A 107 7.19 -27.05 9.46
CA GLY A 107 7.29 -27.51 10.85
C GLY A 107 6.57 -28.84 11.10
N GLY A 108 5.40 -29.04 10.49
CA GLY A 108 4.66 -30.31 10.55
C GLY A 108 5.42 -31.47 9.91
N ALA A 109 5.97 -31.26 8.72
CA ALA A 109 6.77 -32.28 8.03
C ALA A 109 8.05 -32.64 8.81
N LEU A 110 8.74 -31.65 9.37
CA LEU A 110 9.93 -31.88 10.19
C LEU A 110 9.60 -32.66 11.47
N ARG A 111 8.47 -32.37 12.11
CA ARG A 111 8.01 -33.11 13.28
C ARG A 111 7.73 -34.58 12.94
N GLN A 112 7.04 -34.85 11.83
CA GLN A 112 6.76 -36.22 11.38
C GLN A 112 8.03 -37.04 11.09
N LEU A 113 9.08 -36.40 10.57
CA LEU A 113 10.36 -37.04 10.29
C LEU A 113 11.26 -37.17 11.52
N SER A 114 10.94 -36.51 12.62
CA SER A 114 11.78 -36.47 13.82
C SER A 114 11.76 -37.80 14.57
N ALA A 115 12.95 -38.36 14.82
CA ALA A 115 13.12 -39.54 15.66
C ALA A 115 12.77 -39.29 17.15
N LEU A 116 12.65 -38.03 17.57
CA LEU A 116 12.30 -37.64 18.94
C LEU A 116 10.81 -37.82 19.26
N ASP A 117 9.93 -37.90 18.26
CA ASP A 117 8.49 -38.21 18.44
C ASP A 117 8.21 -39.73 18.45
N ARG A 118 9.26 -40.58 18.31
CA ARG A 118 9.16 -42.05 18.31
C ARG A 118 9.51 -42.71 19.66
N TYR A 119 9.79 -41.92 20.70
CA TYR A 119 10.06 -42.34 22.07
C TYR A 119 9.18 -41.55 23.04
#